data_AF-A0A520UVV0-F1
#
_entry.id   AF-A0A520UVV0-F1
#
_cell.length_a   1.000
_cell.length_b   1.000
_cell.length_c   1.000
_cell.angle_alpha   90.00
_cell.angle_beta   90.00
_cell.angle_gamma   90.00
#
_symmetry.space_group_name_H-M   'P 1'
#
loop_
_entity.id
_entity.type
_entity.pdbx_description
1 polymer ?
#
loop_
_entity_poly.entity_id
_entity_poly.type
_entity_poly.pdbx_seq_one_letter_code
_entity_poly.pdbx_strand_id
1 'polypeptide(L)'
;MSSDQIQVLRIGLDDTDHPLSGCTTSTFDKLLSLLNTRIPGISINQRGLVRLWPFAVRRTRGNGALCAKVSIPQNCDAEFRRLCREWFKGVLEEVANHPSSTTPASPVLLVSEKNLPEKWYWEAVTGHVELKSRLAEIQAEGCWMLSGEHQWGAIGASAAMSWEPASSSTWELIAWRNRQMIGRPRKITSEAVRMMEVNNPLTFVNRDPTGRGLIAPRTPCPVLYGIRGATTECVEQAHHWMQSRSDVEQSIRWAVHKTNQLSDDHLGVVSHGTVISRPEETKGAHSNLSVIFQGQRLNLVAFCEGGPVNRLLRRLQIGDRVAWLGLIAPDGAVHL
;
A
#
# COMPACT_ATOMS: atom_id res chain seq x y z
N MET A 1 37.18 17.77 15.67
CA MET A 1 36.36 16.75 15.00
C MET A 1 35.13 17.47 14.49
N SER A 2 35.06 17.70 13.17
CA SER A 2 33.87 18.29 12.57
C SER A 2 32.72 17.31 12.81
N SER A 3 31.66 17.73 13.48
CA SER A 3 30.40 16.98 13.42
C SER A 3 29.98 16.99 11.96
N ASP A 4 30.09 15.85 11.27
CA ASP A 4 29.59 15.75 9.90
C ASP A 4 28.12 16.18 9.91
N GLN A 5 27.81 17.26 9.18
CA GLN A 5 26.44 17.76 9.09
C GLN A 5 25.55 16.64 8.56
N ILE A 6 24.44 16.39 9.26
CA ILE A 6 23.48 15.37 8.86
C ILE A 6 22.36 16.04 8.06
N GLN A 7 22.02 15.44 6.92
CA GLN A 7 20.86 15.83 6.12
C GLN A 7 19.80 14.74 6.15
N VAL A 8 18.53 15.14 6.06
CA VAL A 8 17.37 14.23 6.03
C VAL A 8 16.81 14.18 4.62
N LEU A 9 16.77 12.98 4.04
CA LEU A 9 16.22 12.71 2.73
C LEU A 9 14.91 11.94 2.86
N ARG A 10 13.89 12.39 2.13
CA ARG A 10 12.68 11.62 1.83
C ARG A 10 12.93 10.85 0.55
N ILE A 11 12.57 9.57 0.53
CA ILE A 11 12.69 8.69 -0.62
C ILE A 11 11.31 8.12 -0.91
N GLY A 12 10.85 8.14 -2.15
CA GLY A 12 9.61 7.54 -2.61
C GLY A 12 9.87 6.55 -3.73
N LEU A 13 9.21 5.40 -3.72
CA LEU A 13 9.28 4.39 -4.78
C LEU A 13 7.89 3.84 -5.09
N ASP A 14 7.55 3.77 -6.36
CA ASP A 14 6.32 3.12 -6.81
C ASP A 14 6.45 2.47 -8.20
N ASP A 15 5.45 1.67 -8.54
CA ASP A 15 5.21 1.06 -9.85
C ASP A 15 6.37 0.18 -10.33
N THR A 16 6.94 -0.62 -9.41
CA THR A 16 8.02 -1.57 -9.70
C THR A 16 7.54 -3.00 -9.88
N ASP A 17 6.27 -3.29 -9.57
CA ASP A 17 5.73 -4.63 -9.54
C ASP A 17 4.80 -4.93 -10.71
N HIS A 18 4.57 -6.22 -10.95
CA HIS A 18 3.67 -6.72 -11.97
C HIS A 18 2.70 -7.74 -11.33
N PRO A 19 1.43 -7.87 -11.79
CA PRO A 19 0.46 -8.78 -11.18
C PRO A 19 0.89 -10.26 -11.07
N LEU A 20 1.88 -10.67 -11.86
CA LEU A 20 2.45 -12.03 -11.91
C LEU A 20 3.90 -12.12 -11.38
N SER A 21 4.59 -11.01 -11.14
CA SER A 21 6.02 -11.00 -10.78
C SER A 21 6.43 -9.71 -10.06
N GLY A 22 7.45 -9.77 -9.22
CA GLY A 22 7.94 -8.59 -8.49
C GLY A 22 7.10 -8.22 -7.26
N CYS A 23 7.55 -7.21 -6.53
CA CYS A 23 6.83 -6.60 -5.41
C CYS A 23 7.54 -5.32 -4.95
N THR A 24 6.84 -4.18 -4.98
CA THR A 24 7.42 -2.87 -4.64
C THR A 24 7.99 -2.80 -3.23
N THR A 25 7.38 -3.49 -2.25
CA THR A 25 7.92 -3.54 -0.88
C THR A 25 9.27 -4.28 -0.82
N SER A 26 9.42 -5.37 -1.57
CA SER A 26 10.69 -6.13 -1.62
C SER A 26 11.77 -5.36 -2.36
N THR A 27 11.38 -4.69 -3.46
CA THR A 27 12.27 -3.82 -4.24
C THR A 27 12.79 -2.67 -3.37
N PHE A 28 11.89 -1.97 -2.65
CA PHE A 28 12.28 -0.89 -1.75
C PHE A 28 13.19 -1.37 -0.60
N ASP A 29 12.93 -2.55 -0.05
CA ASP A 29 13.77 -3.15 0.97
C ASP A 29 15.20 -3.46 0.46
N LYS A 30 15.34 -3.89 -0.81
CA LYS A 30 16.67 -4.07 -1.44
C LYS A 30 17.44 -2.75 -1.50
N LEU A 31 16.77 -1.64 -1.87
CA LEU A 31 17.40 -0.31 -1.90
C LEU A 31 17.86 0.10 -0.51
N LEU A 32 16.96 0.07 0.47
CA LEU A 32 17.28 0.54 1.82
C LEU A 32 18.36 -0.33 2.47
N SER A 33 18.36 -1.65 2.23
CA SER A 33 19.43 -2.55 2.69
C SER A 33 20.78 -2.23 2.04
N LEU A 34 20.79 -1.94 0.73
CA LEU A 34 21.99 -1.52 0.02
C LEU A 34 22.57 -0.22 0.61
N LEU A 35 21.73 0.80 0.77
CA LEU A 35 22.13 2.09 1.33
C LEU A 35 22.66 1.91 2.77
N ASN A 36 21.94 1.16 3.61
CA ASN A 36 22.34 0.87 4.99
C ASN A 36 23.69 0.17 5.11
N THR A 37 24.00 -0.70 4.13
CA THR A 37 25.28 -1.44 4.12
C THR A 37 26.44 -0.59 3.60
N ARG A 38 26.17 0.34 2.67
CA ARG A 38 27.21 1.02 1.89
C ARG A 38 27.49 2.45 2.31
N ILE A 39 26.58 3.09 3.03
CA ILE A 39 26.72 4.47 3.49
C ILE A 39 26.99 4.47 5.00
N PRO A 40 28.22 4.78 5.44
CA PRO A 40 28.51 4.92 6.87
C PRO A 40 27.63 6.01 7.50
N GLY A 41 27.09 5.74 8.68
CA GLY A 41 26.30 6.73 9.44
C GLY A 41 24.88 6.99 8.91
N ILE A 42 24.41 6.24 7.90
CA ILE A 42 22.99 6.30 7.51
C ILE A 42 22.09 5.76 8.63
N SER A 43 20.95 6.41 8.81
CA SER A 43 19.85 5.92 9.64
C SER A 43 18.56 5.91 8.83
N ILE A 44 17.78 4.84 8.94
CA ILE A 44 16.43 4.75 8.38
C ILE A 44 15.46 5.15 9.50
N ASN A 45 15.07 6.42 9.51
CA ASN A 45 14.25 7.01 10.56
C ASN A 45 12.79 6.56 10.49
N GLN A 46 12.27 6.32 9.28
CA GLN A 46 10.88 5.91 9.06
C GLN A 46 10.74 5.15 7.74
N ARG A 47 9.83 4.17 7.71
CA ARG A 47 9.30 3.53 6.51
C ARG A 47 7.79 3.74 6.43
N GLY A 48 7.29 4.02 5.24
CA GLY A 48 5.87 4.17 4.94
C GLY A 48 5.42 3.21 3.83
N LEU A 49 4.22 2.64 4.00
CA LEU A 49 3.47 1.94 2.96
C LEU A 49 2.12 2.64 2.81
N VAL A 50 1.94 3.33 1.68
CA VAL A 50 0.81 4.23 1.47
C VAL A 50 -0.09 3.66 0.38
N ARG A 51 -1.34 3.37 0.75
CA ARG A 51 -2.39 2.94 -0.16
C ARG A 51 -3.03 4.16 -0.82
N LEU A 52 -3.17 4.11 -2.13
CA LEU A 52 -3.75 5.18 -2.93
C LEU A 52 -5.15 4.84 -3.39
N TRP A 53 -5.77 5.76 -4.14
CA TRP A 53 -7.15 5.67 -4.58
C TRP A 53 -7.43 4.31 -5.23
N PRO A 54 -8.37 3.51 -4.69
CA PRO A 54 -8.47 2.12 -5.09
C PRO A 54 -8.89 1.99 -6.55
N PHE A 55 -9.59 2.96 -7.16
CA PHE A 55 -10.04 2.89 -8.56
C PHE A 55 -9.02 3.34 -9.60
N ALA A 56 -7.76 3.57 -9.24
CA ALA A 56 -6.73 3.91 -10.20
C ALA A 56 -6.62 2.87 -11.35
N VAL A 57 -6.64 3.36 -12.59
CA VAL A 57 -6.68 2.52 -13.80
C VAL A 57 -5.46 1.62 -13.94
N ARG A 58 -4.27 2.14 -13.60
CA ARG A 58 -2.99 1.44 -13.72
C ARG A 58 -2.55 0.73 -12.43
N ARG A 59 -3.47 0.49 -11.50
CA ARG A 59 -3.13 -0.12 -10.21
C ARG A 59 -2.58 -1.53 -10.37
N THR A 60 -1.50 -1.84 -9.67
CA THR A 60 -1.19 -3.22 -9.30
C THR A 60 -2.04 -3.63 -8.10
N ARG A 61 -1.88 -4.85 -7.58
CA ARG A 61 -2.75 -5.35 -6.49
C ARG A 61 -2.59 -4.48 -5.24
N GLY A 62 -3.65 -3.75 -4.91
CA GLY A 62 -3.73 -2.92 -3.70
C GLY A 62 -3.14 -1.51 -3.83
N ASN A 63 -2.79 -1.05 -5.04
CA ASN A 63 -2.39 0.34 -5.34
C ASN A 63 -1.54 1.01 -4.25
N GLY A 64 -0.36 0.46 -3.96
CA GLY A 64 0.45 0.88 -2.82
C GLY A 64 1.84 1.36 -3.21
N ALA A 65 2.21 2.54 -2.72
CA ALA A 65 3.52 3.16 -2.90
C ALA A 65 4.31 3.17 -1.59
N LEU A 66 5.63 3.30 -1.68
CA LEU A 66 6.55 3.17 -0.56
C LEU A 66 7.30 4.48 -0.33
N CYS A 67 7.56 4.81 0.93
CA CYS A 67 8.45 5.91 1.27
C CYS A 67 9.37 5.60 2.45
N ALA A 68 10.45 6.37 2.58
CA ALA A 68 11.30 6.37 3.74
C ALA A 68 11.82 7.77 4.06
N LYS A 69 12.03 8.05 5.34
CA LYS A 69 12.84 9.20 5.81
C LYS A 69 14.18 8.62 6.27
N VAL A 70 15.28 9.07 5.67
CA VAL A 70 16.63 8.62 6.01
C VAL A 70 17.51 9.80 6.38
N SER A 71 18.40 9.62 7.35
CA SER A 71 19.42 10.59 7.73
C SER A 71 20.76 10.12 7.22
N ILE A 72 21.51 10.96 6.52
CA ILE A 72 22.87 10.64 6.05
C ILE A 72 23.84 11.78 6.37
N PRO A 73 25.12 11.47 6.59
CA PRO A 73 26.17 12.48 6.56
C PRO A 73 26.17 13.21 5.21
N GLN A 74 26.28 14.54 5.20
CA GLN A 74 26.16 15.36 4.00
C GLN A 74 27.29 15.09 2.98
N ASN A 75 28.47 14.69 3.45
CA ASN A 75 29.58 14.23 2.61
C ASN A 75 29.27 12.90 1.87
N CYS A 76 28.22 12.18 2.24
CA CYS A 76 27.77 10.97 1.56
C CYS A 76 26.74 11.21 0.44
N ASP A 77 26.32 12.46 0.15
CA ASP A 77 25.29 12.75 -0.87
C ASP A 77 25.66 12.18 -2.26
N ALA A 78 26.90 12.40 -2.70
CA ALA A 78 27.37 11.92 -4.00
C ALA A 78 27.32 10.39 -4.09
N GLU A 79 27.73 9.70 -3.03
CA GLU A 79 27.71 8.23 -2.94
C GLU A 79 26.27 7.70 -2.88
N PHE A 80 25.40 8.35 -2.10
CA PHE A 80 23.96 8.05 -2.06
C PHE A 80 23.35 8.11 -3.46
N ARG A 81 23.58 9.22 -4.18
CA ARG A 81 23.04 9.39 -5.54
C ARG A 81 23.61 8.38 -6.52
N ARG A 82 24.90 8.02 -6.39
CA ARG A 82 25.54 6.98 -7.21
C ARG A 82 24.89 5.62 -6.99
N LEU A 83 24.75 5.19 -5.73
CA LEU A 83 24.12 3.92 -5.34
C LEU A 83 22.67 3.85 -5.81
N CYS A 84 21.89 4.93 -5.64
CA CYS A 84 20.51 4.99 -6.14
C CYS A 84 20.44 4.83 -7.65
N ARG A 85 21.31 5.49 -8.43
CA ARG A 85 21.36 5.34 -9.91
C ARG A 85 21.70 3.92 -10.34
N GLU A 86 22.73 3.33 -9.77
CA GLU A 86 23.17 1.97 -10.09
C GLU A 86 22.09 0.94 -9.75
N TRP A 87 21.51 1.05 -8.55
CA TRP A 87 20.42 0.18 -8.13
C TRP A 87 19.19 0.35 -9.03
N PHE A 88 18.81 1.58 -9.36
CA PHE A 88 17.63 1.86 -10.17
C PHE A 88 17.77 1.35 -11.61
N LYS A 89 18.99 1.37 -12.17
CA LYS A 89 19.26 0.72 -13.46
C LYS A 89 18.92 -0.78 -13.41
N GLY A 90 19.30 -1.48 -12.33
CA GLY A 90 18.93 -2.88 -12.13
C GLY A 90 17.42 -3.10 -11.99
N VAL A 91 16.69 -2.14 -11.40
CA VAL A 91 15.22 -2.18 -11.34
C VAL A 91 14.61 -2.06 -12.73
N LEU A 92 15.12 -1.17 -13.59
CA LEU A 92 14.67 -1.04 -14.97
C LEU A 92 14.92 -2.32 -15.77
N GLU A 93 16.07 -2.98 -15.55
CA GLU A 93 16.38 -4.29 -16.15
C GLU A 93 15.43 -5.40 -15.65
N GLU A 94 15.10 -5.43 -14.35
CA GLU A 94 14.12 -6.38 -13.79
C GLU A 94 12.72 -6.17 -14.38
N VAL A 95 12.28 -4.91 -14.45
CA VAL A 95 10.97 -4.53 -15.00
C VAL A 95 10.86 -4.80 -16.50
N ALA A 96 11.94 -4.59 -17.27
CA ALA A 96 11.98 -4.92 -18.69
C ALA A 96 11.77 -6.42 -18.98
N ASN A 97 12.06 -7.28 -18.01
CA ASN A 97 11.85 -8.73 -18.08
C ASN A 97 10.48 -9.17 -17.55
N HIS A 98 9.59 -8.24 -17.17
CA HIS A 98 8.23 -8.58 -16.77
C HIS A 98 7.42 -9.15 -17.94
N PRO A 99 6.40 -9.98 -17.65
CA PRO A 99 5.45 -10.40 -18.66
C PRO A 99 4.77 -9.20 -19.35
N SER A 100 4.35 -9.39 -20.59
CA SER A 100 3.58 -8.39 -21.33
C SER A 100 2.29 -8.01 -20.58
N SER A 101 2.00 -6.71 -20.51
CA SER A 101 0.86 -6.13 -19.81
C SER A 101 0.31 -4.93 -20.59
N THR A 102 -0.99 -4.72 -20.51
CA THR A 102 -1.65 -3.48 -21.01
C THR A 102 -1.24 -2.25 -20.21
N THR A 103 -0.80 -2.46 -18.97
CA THR A 103 -0.28 -1.43 -18.06
C THR A 103 1.08 -1.91 -17.55
N PRO A 104 2.15 -1.76 -18.36
CA PRO A 104 3.49 -2.14 -17.92
C PRO A 104 3.93 -1.26 -16.74
N ALA A 105 4.69 -1.87 -15.84
CA ALA A 105 5.27 -1.19 -14.70
C ALA A 105 6.19 -0.05 -15.18
N SER A 106 6.07 1.10 -14.54
CA SER A 106 6.75 2.33 -14.90
C SER A 106 7.42 2.92 -13.65
N PRO A 107 8.49 2.27 -13.16
CA PRO A 107 9.07 2.57 -11.86
C PRO A 107 9.59 4.00 -11.80
N VAL A 108 9.42 4.62 -10.63
CA VAL A 108 9.98 5.93 -10.34
C VAL A 108 10.54 5.94 -8.92
N LEU A 109 11.79 6.39 -8.78
CA LEU A 109 12.41 6.73 -7.50
C LEU A 109 12.47 8.25 -7.38
N LEU A 110 11.86 8.80 -6.34
CA LEU A 110 11.93 10.22 -5.99
C LEU A 110 12.75 10.43 -4.72
N VAL A 111 13.52 11.52 -4.67
CA VAL A 111 14.26 11.95 -3.49
C VAL A 111 14.10 13.45 -3.29
N SER A 112 13.87 13.88 -2.05
CA SER A 112 13.81 15.29 -1.68
C SER A 112 14.32 15.54 -0.27
N GLU A 113 15.03 16.65 -0.07
CA GLU A 113 15.43 17.16 1.25
C GLU A 113 14.27 17.88 1.96
N LYS A 114 13.31 18.41 1.19
CA LYS A 114 12.19 19.20 1.69
C LYS A 114 11.02 18.32 2.12
N ASN A 115 10.17 18.85 3.00
CA ASN A 115 8.81 18.35 3.12
C ASN A 115 8.06 18.68 1.83
N LEU A 116 7.28 17.72 1.34
CA LEU A 116 6.50 17.89 0.12
C LEU A 116 5.06 18.29 0.47
N PRO A 117 4.33 18.94 -0.45
CA PRO A 117 2.96 19.37 -0.19
C PRO A 117 2.04 18.20 0.15
N GLU A 118 1.38 18.24 1.32
CA GLU A 118 0.47 17.17 1.78
C GLU A 118 -0.70 16.93 0.81
N LYS A 119 -1.10 17.96 0.05
CA LYS A 119 -2.11 17.84 -1.02
C LYS A 119 -1.80 16.70 -2.00
N TRP A 120 -0.52 16.37 -2.19
CA TRP A 120 -0.11 15.33 -3.11
C TRP A 120 -0.60 13.95 -2.70
N TYR A 121 -0.63 13.70 -1.39
CA TYR A 121 -1.19 12.50 -0.79
C TYR A 121 -2.71 12.51 -0.90
N TRP A 122 -3.36 13.58 -0.45
CA TRP A 122 -4.82 13.68 -0.43
C TRP A 122 -5.45 13.52 -1.82
N GLU A 123 -4.92 14.22 -2.82
CA GLU A 123 -5.36 14.06 -4.23
C GLU A 123 -5.27 12.60 -4.71
N ALA A 124 -4.18 11.91 -4.37
CA ALA A 124 -3.88 10.56 -4.84
C ALA A 124 -4.60 9.45 -4.06
N VAL A 125 -5.02 9.69 -2.81
CA VAL A 125 -5.78 8.73 -2.01
C VAL A 125 -7.29 8.85 -2.25
N THR A 126 -7.78 10.05 -2.58
CA THR A 126 -9.22 10.29 -2.78
C THR A 126 -9.68 10.23 -4.23
N GLY A 127 -8.77 10.30 -5.22
CA GLY A 127 -9.20 10.41 -6.61
C GLY A 127 -8.13 10.13 -7.67
N HIS A 128 -8.51 10.42 -8.92
CA HIS A 128 -7.62 10.35 -10.07
C HIS A 128 -6.67 11.55 -10.11
N VAL A 129 -5.39 11.29 -10.37
CA VAL A 129 -4.36 12.32 -10.52
C VAL A 129 -3.77 12.24 -11.92
N GLU A 130 -3.78 13.38 -12.62
CA GLU A 130 -3.19 13.53 -13.93
C GLU A 130 -1.67 13.58 -13.85
N LEU A 131 -1.00 12.63 -14.53
CA LEU A 131 0.46 12.47 -14.47
C LEU A 131 1.19 13.76 -14.86
N LYS A 132 0.76 14.42 -15.95
CA LYS A 132 1.40 15.64 -16.46
C LYS A 132 1.38 16.77 -15.41
N SER A 133 0.26 16.92 -14.69
CA SER A 133 0.13 17.90 -13.61
C SER A 133 1.10 17.57 -12.49
N ARG A 134 1.12 16.31 -12.05
CA ARG A 134 2.01 15.90 -10.94
C ARG A 134 3.49 16.03 -11.29
N LEU A 135 3.90 15.73 -12.52
CA LEU A 135 5.30 15.92 -12.96
C LEU A 135 5.73 17.39 -12.92
N ALA A 136 4.86 18.32 -13.33
CA ALA A 136 5.15 19.75 -13.25
C ALA A 136 5.37 20.20 -11.80
N GLU A 137 4.57 19.69 -10.86
CA GLU A 137 4.71 19.98 -9.43
C GLU A 137 6.00 19.36 -8.85
N ILE A 138 6.32 18.11 -9.19
CA ILE A 138 7.56 17.44 -8.78
C ILE A 138 8.79 18.25 -9.23
N GLN A 139 8.77 18.75 -10.47
CA GLN A 139 9.84 19.58 -11.01
C GLN A 139 9.93 20.93 -10.28
N ALA A 140 8.79 21.59 -10.00
CA ALA A 140 8.75 22.86 -9.29
C ALA A 140 9.29 22.76 -7.86
N GLU A 141 9.05 21.64 -7.17
CA GLU A 141 9.59 21.40 -5.83
C GLU A 141 11.10 21.06 -5.81
N GLY A 142 11.68 20.75 -6.98
CA GLY A 142 13.09 20.41 -7.14
C GLY A 142 13.43 18.99 -6.70
N CYS A 143 12.46 18.07 -6.74
CA CYS A 143 12.69 16.66 -6.41
C CYS A 143 13.68 16.02 -7.40
N TRP A 144 14.63 15.25 -6.88
CA TRP A 144 15.49 14.43 -7.73
C TRP A 144 14.74 13.15 -8.12
N MET A 145 14.59 12.92 -9.42
CA MET A 145 13.82 11.80 -9.97
C MET A 145 14.69 10.88 -10.82
N LEU A 146 14.56 9.58 -10.60
CA LEU A 146 15.00 8.54 -11.52
C LEU A 146 13.77 7.81 -12.07
N SER A 147 13.70 7.66 -13.39
CA SER A 147 12.60 7.00 -14.08
C SER A 147 13.10 6.28 -15.34
N GLY A 148 12.28 5.37 -15.86
CA GLY A 148 12.43 4.85 -17.22
C GLY A 148 11.85 5.82 -18.26
N GLU A 149 11.49 5.28 -19.43
CA GLU A 149 10.81 6.01 -20.51
C GLU A 149 9.46 6.58 -20.05
N HIS A 150 8.71 5.79 -19.30
CA HIS A 150 7.44 6.18 -18.70
C HIS A 150 7.65 6.58 -17.23
N GLN A 151 6.76 7.42 -16.69
CA GLN A 151 6.92 8.03 -15.36
C GLN A 151 5.69 7.86 -14.45
N TRP A 152 4.85 6.83 -14.66
CA TRP A 152 3.59 6.66 -13.92
C TRP A 152 3.79 6.48 -12.41
N GLY A 153 4.87 5.80 -11.99
CA GLY A 153 5.23 5.69 -10.57
C GLY A 153 5.46 7.04 -9.87
N ALA A 154 5.59 8.16 -10.59
CA ALA A 154 5.76 9.49 -10.00
C ALA A 154 4.55 9.89 -9.15
N ILE A 155 3.34 9.48 -9.51
CA ILE A 155 2.12 9.77 -8.74
C ILE A 155 2.24 9.12 -7.36
N GLY A 156 2.52 7.82 -7.30
CA GLY A 156 2.59 7.14 -6.01
C GLY A 156 3.84 7.42 -5.21
N ALA A 157 5.01 7.54 -5.84
CA ALA A 157 6.23 7.93 -5.13
C ALA A 157 6.07 9.32 -4.47
N SER A 158 5.47 10.28 -5.17
CA SER A 158 5.23 11.63 -4.63
C SER A 158 4.16 11.66 -3.54
N ALA A 159 3.07 10.91 -3.72
CA ALA A 159 2.02 10.76 -2.70
C ALA A 159 2.56 10.07 -1.43
N ALA A 160 3.38 9.03 -1.56
CA ALA A 160 3.96 8.35 -0.42
C ALA A 160 4.92 9.24 0.37
N MET A 161 5.75 10.04 -0.30
CA MET A 161 6.68 10.96 0.37
C MET A 161 6.00 12.16 1.05
N SER A 162 4.83 12.57 0.57
CA SER A 162 4.04 13.70 1.12
C SER A 162 3.06 13.27 2.20
N TRP A 163 2.82 11.96 2.36
CA TRP A 163 2.00 11.43 3.43
C TRP A 163 2.65 11.64 4.79
N GLU A 164 1.96 12.36 5.67
CA GLU A 164 2.36 12.53 7.06
C GLU A 164 1.51 11.62 7.97
N PRO A 165 2.13 10.67 8.68
CA PRO A 165 1.37 9.71 9.47
C PRO A 165 0.71 10.35 10.71
N ALA A 166 -0.56 10.05 10.92
CA ALA A 166 -1.29 10.40 12.14
C ALA A 166 -0.83 9.58 13.37
N SER A 167 -1.30 9.98 14.55
CA SER A 167 -1.14 9.19 15.78
C SER A 167 -1.95 7.88 15.74
N SER A 168 -3.04 7.84 14.97
CA SER A 168 -3.92 6.69 14.74
C SER A 168 -3.48 5.78 13.59
N SER A 169 -2.44 6.16 12.82
CA SER A 169 -1.93 5.34 11.73
C SER A 169 -1.51 3.96 12.22
N THR A 170 -1.66 2.97 11.35
CA THR A 170 -1.37 1.57 11.67
C THR A 170 0.03 1.15 11.22
N TRP A 171 0.44 -0.07 11.56
CA TRP A 171 1.69 -0.67 11.14
C TRP A 171 1.46 -1.97 10.38
N GLU A 172 2.26 -2.22 9.35
CA GLU A 172 2.31 -3.50 8.62
C GLU A 172 3.77 -3.98 8.56
N LEU A 173 4.06 -5.11 9.21
CA LEU A 173 5.32 -5.83 9.04
C LEU A 173 5.22 -6.76 7.85
N ILE A 174 6.11 -6.59 6.88
CA ILE A 174 6.17 -7.46 5.71
C ILE A 174 7.40 -8.35 5.84
N ALA A 175 7.17 -9.67 5.84
CA ALA A 175 8.22 -10.67 5.78
C ALA A 175 8.37 -11.16 4.34
N TRP A 176 9.61 -11.30 3.85
CA TRP A 176 9.89 -11.78 2.49
C TRP A 176 10.50 -13.19 2.48
N ARG A 177 10.18 -13.93 1.43
CA ARG A 177 10.62 -15.32 1.23
C ARG A 177 12.06 -15.38 0.76
N ASN A 178 12.73 -16.47 1.09
CA ASN A 178 13.98 -16.83 0.45
C ASN A 178 13.77 -17.04 -1.06
N ARG A 179 14.75 -16.66 -1.88
CA ARG A 179 14.63 -16.69 -3.36
C ARG A 179 14.20 -18.07 -3.89
N GLN A 180 14.68 -19.15 -3.28
CA GLN A 180 14.36 -20.53 -3.66
C GLN A 180 12.91 -20.94 -3.38
N MET A 181 12.19 -20.19 -2.54
CA MET A 181 10.80 -20.46 -2.16
C MET A 181 9.79 -19.65 -2.99
N ILE A 182 10.24 -18.63 -3.73
CA ILE A 182 9.39 -17.82 -4.60
C ILE A 182 8.75 -18.72 -5.67
N GLY A 183 7.44 -18.56 -5.88
CA GLY A 183 6.65 -19.41 -6.80
C GLY A 183 6.18 -20.76 -6.21
N ARG A 184 6.72 -21.21 -5.08
CA ARG A 184 6.23 -22.42 -4.38
C ARG A 184 5.05 -22.09 -3.45
N PRO A 185 4.20 -23.06 -3.08
CA PRO A 185 3.21 -22.85 -2.02
C PRO A 185 3.87 -22.30 -0.74
N ARG A 186 3.20 -21.34 -0.07
CA ARG A 186 3.69 -20.79 1.22
C ARG A 186 3.47 -21.82 2.31
N LYS A 187 4.52 -22.09 3.10
CA LYS A 187 4.40 -22.93 4.30
C LYS A 187 3.94 -22.05 5.48
N ILE A 188 2.64 -21.77 5.53
CA ILE A 188 1.97 -21.05 6.63
C ILE A 188 0.59 -21.69 6.82
N THR A 189 0.30 -22.20 8.02
CA THR A 189 -0.99 -22.82 8.33
C THR A 189 -1.97 -21.77 8.86
N SER A 190 -3.27 -21.94 8.59
CA SER A 190 -4.30 -21.09 9.22
C SER A 190 -4.27 -21.16 10.75
N GLU A 191 -3.84 -22.30 11.30
CA GLU A 191 -3.70 -22.52 12.75
C GLU A 191 -2.50 -21.77 13.34
N ALA A 192 -1.41 -21.57 12.58
CA ALA A 192 -0.35 -20.65 12.99
C ALA A 192 -0.85 -19.20 13.05
N VAL A 193 -1.62 -18.74 12.04
CA VAL A 193 -2.17 -17.37 11.98
C VAL A 193 -3.19 -17.13 13.11
N ARG A 194 -4.21 -17.98 13.19
CA ARG A 194 -4.57 -18.68 14.43
C ARG A 194 -4.05 -18.14 15.76
N MET A 195 -3.10 -18.90 16.24
CA MET A 195 -2.42 -18.70 17.51
C MET A 195 -1.63 -17.39 17.54
N MET A 196 -1.09 -16.92 16.41
CA MET A 196 -0.36 -15.63 16.38
C MET A 196 -1.26 -14.49 16.86
N GLU A 197 -2.48 -14.37 16.33
CA GLU A 197 -3.40 -13.29 16.75
C GLU A 197 -3.83 -13.44 18.20
N VAL A 198 -4.02 -14.68 18.70
CA VAL A 198 -4.34 -14.93 20.12
C VAL A 198 -3.20 -14.50 21.04
N ASN A 199 -1.94 -14.72 20.63
CA ASN A 199 -0.77 -14.33 21.41
C ASN A 199 -0.39 -12.86 21.24
N ASN A 200 -0.92 -12.18 20.21
CA ASN A 200 -0.59 -10.79 19.87
C ASN A 200 -1.90 -10.00 19.63
N PRO A 201 -2.65 -9.68 20.70
CA PRO A 201 -4.02 -9.15 20.60
C PRO A 201 -4.11 -7.74 20.00
N LEU A 202 -2.99 -7.03 19.88
CA LEU A 202 -2.91 -5.72 19.20
C LEU A 202 -2.71 -5.85 17.68
N THR A 203 -2.62 -7.06 17.15
CA THR A 203 -2.66 -7.34 15.71
C THR A 203 -4.09 -7.47 15.22
N PHE A 204 -4.35 -7.12 13.96
CA PHE A 204 -5.70 -7.12 13.41
C PHE A 204 -5.71 -7.43 11.91
N VAL A 205 -6.87 -7.83 11.39
CA VAL A 205 -7.10 -8.04 9.94
C VAL A 205 -6.08 -9.02 9.31
N ASN A 206 -5.55 -9.99 10.07
CA ASN A 206 -4.67 -11.02 9.52
C ASN A 206 -5.47 -12.24 8.99
N ARG A 207 -6.79 -12.28 9.24
CA ARG A 207 -7.75 -13.23 8.68
C ARG A 207 -8.95 -12.52 8.06
N ASP A 208 -9.54 -13.15 7.06
CA ASP A 208 -10.83 -12.72 6.55
C ASP A 208 -11.95 -13.19 7.51
N PRO A 209 -13.14 -12.55 7.45
CA PRO A 209 -14.30 -13.00 8.22
C PRO A 209 -14.74 -14.44 7.95
N THR A 210 -14.20 -15.11 6.91
CA THR A 210 -14.47 -16.51 6.56
C THR A 210 -13.42 -17.49 7.09
N GLY A 211 -12.44 -17.01 7.87
CA GLY A 211 -11.39 -17.82 8.50
C GLY A 211 -10.17 -18.14 7.62
N ARG A 212 -10.06 -17.58 6.41
CA ARG A 212 -8.86 -17.74 5.57
C ARG A 212 -7.83 -16.68 5.95
N GLY A 213 -6.56 -17.07 6.00
CA GLY A 213 -5.46 -16.13 6.29
C GLY A 213 -5.36 -15.06 5.20
N LEU A 214 -5.62 -13.79 5.56
CA LEU A 214 -5.38 -12.62 4.70
C LEU A 214 -3.91 -12.22 4.69
N ILE A 215 -3.16 -12.70 5.67
CA ILE A 215 -1.77 -12.34 5.92
C ILE A 215 -0.84 -12.70 4.75
N ALA A 216 -1.16 -13.76 4.00
CA ALA A 216 -0.29 -14.32 2.96
C ALA A 216 -0.89 -14.08 1.57
N PRO A 217 -0.16 -13.42 0.65
CA PRO A 217 -0.63 -13.27 -0.72
C PRO A 217 -0.84 -14.62 -1.41
N ARG A 218 -1.79 -14.68 -2.35
CA ARG A 218 -2.01 -15.86 -3.21
C ARG A 218 -1.24 -15.83 -4.52
N THR A 219 -0.32 -14.88 -4.66
CA THR A 219 0.52 -14.69 -5.84
C THR A 219 1.88 -15.37 -5.69
N PRO A 220 2.59 -15.64 -6.79
CA PRO A 220 3.98 -16.11 -6.76
C PRO A 220 4.99 -15.02 -6.31
N CYS A 221 4.53 -13.97 -5.63
CA CYS A 221 5.35 -12.83 -5.22
C CYS A 221 6.32 -13.18 -4.06
N PRO A 222 7.34 -12.35 -3.81
CA PRO A 222 8.33 -12.58 -2.75
C PRO A 222 7.82 -12.37 -1.33
N VAL A 223 6.61 -11.87 -1.11
CA VAL A 223 6.08 -11.66 0.26
C VAL A 223 5.67 -13.00 0.86
N LEU A 224 6.17 -13.32 2.06
CA LEU A 224 5.75 -14.48 2.83
C LEU A 224 4.40 -14.17 3.49
N TYR A 225 4.38 -13.14 4.33
CA TYR A 225 3.17 -12.62 4.96
C TYR A 225 3.32 -11.12 5.33
N GLY A 226 2.20 -10.44 5.55
CA GLY A 226 2.12 -9.08 6.09
C GLY A 226 1.29 -9.04 7.37
N ILE A 227 1.91 -8.80 8.53
CA ILE A 227 1.23 -8.71 9.84
C ILE A 227 0.84 -7.26 10.10
N ARG A 228 -0.44 -7.00 10.36
CA ARG A 228 -0.91 -5.66 10.72
C ARG A 228 -1.17 -5.52 12.21
N GLY A 229 -0.89 -4.34 12.76
CA GLY A 229 -1.09 -4.07 14.17
C GLY A 229 -1.03 -2.60 14.55
N ALA A 230 -1.30 -2.35 15.82
CA ALA A 230 -1.46 -1.01 16.39
C ALA A 230 -0.14 -0.37 16.87
N THR A 231 1.00 -1.06 16.80
CA THR A 231 2.33 -0.54 17.17
C THR A 231 3.42 -1.26 16.39
N THR A 232 4.63 -0.70 16.34
CA THR A 232 5.82 -1.40 15.80
C THR A 232 6.11 -2.66 16.61
N GLU A 233 6.09 -2.55 17.94
CA GLU A 233 6.46 -3.61 18.87
C GLU A 233 5.54 -4.83 18.72
N CYS A 234 4.24 -4.61 18.57
CA CYS A 234 3.30 -5.73 18.45
C CYS A 234 3.46 -6.50 17.14
N VAL A 235 3.76 -5.82 16.03
CA VAL A 235 3.95 -6.52 14.74
C VAL A 235 5.29 -7.26 14.71
N GLU A 236 6.33 -6.74 15.36
CA GLU A 236 7.62 -7.42 15.53
C GLU A 236 7.52 -8.64 16.44
N GLN A 237 6.85 -8.53 17.59
CA GLN A 237 6.59 -9.66 18.48
C GLN A 237 5.82 -10.77 17.76
N ALA A 238 4.78 -10.40 17.00
CA ALA A 238 4.00 -11.33 16.19
C ALA A 238 4.85 -12.01 15.11
N HIS A 239 5.76 -11.27 14.46
CA HIS A 239 6.70 -11.84 13.50
C HIS A 239 7.66 -12.83 14.16
N HIS A 240 8.31 -12.44 15.25
CA HIS A 240 9.22 -13.33 15.98
C HIS A 240 8.53 -14.60 16.47
N TRP A 241 7.30 -14.47 16.98
CA TRP A 241 6.47 -15.60 17.35
C TRP A 241 6.17 -16.52 16.15
N MET A 242 5.83 -15.95 14.98
CA MET A 242 5.63 -16.74 13.76
C MET A 242 6.92 -17.42 13.32
N GLN A 243 8.08 -16.78 13.46
CA GLN A 243 9.38 -17.33 13.04
C GLN A 243 9.99 -18.33 14.03
N SER A 244 9.56 -18.34 15.29
CA SER A 244 9.98 -19.37 16.26
C SER A 244 9.33 -20.73 16.02
N ARG A 245 8.35 -20.81 15.10
CA ARG A 245 7.63 -22.04 14.78
C ARG A 245 8.34 -22.85 13.70
N SER A 246 8.37 -24.18 13.87
CA SER A 246 8.92 -25.12 12.88
C SER A 246 8.00 -25.37 11.67
N ASP A 247 6.70 -25.09 11.82
CA ASP A 247 5.69 -25.28 10.77
C ASP A 247 5.48 -24.03 9.89
N VAL A 248 6.23 -22.96 10.12
CA VAL A 248 6.23 -21.72 9.32
C VAL A 248 7.52 -21.61 8.52
N GLU A 249 7.42 -21.17 7.26
CA GLU A 249 8.58 -20.85 6.43
C GLU A 249 9.45 -19.77 7.09
N GLN A 250 10.77 -19.97 7.06
CA GLN A 250 11.72 -19.01 7.59
C GLN A 250 11.92 -17.84 6.63
N SER A 251 12.01 -16.64 7.20
CA SER A 251 12.17 -15.36 6.52
C SER A 251 13.34 -14.62 7.15
N ILE A 252 14.41 -14.46 6.37
CA ILE A 252 15.63 -13.76 6.82
C ILE A 252 15.47 -12.24 6.71
N ARG A 253 14.54 -11.78 5.88
CA ARG A 253 14.28 -10.35 5.62
C ARG A 253 12.85 -10.00 5.97
N TRP A 254 12.69 -8.96 6.76
CA TRP A 254 11.42 -8.35 7.09
C TRP A 254 11.62 -6.86 7.36
N ALA A 255 10.55 -6.07 7.26
CA ALA A 255 10.57 -4.69 7.71
C ALA A 255 9.17 -4.22 8.12
N VAL A 256 9.13 -3.33 9.11
CA VAL A 256 7.92 -2.64 9.56
C VAL A 256 7.72 -1.36 8.75
N HIS A 257 6.48 -1.11 8.34
CA HIS A 257 6.07 0.12 7.66
C HIS A 257 4.93 0.74 8.45
N LYS A 258 4.98 2.05 8.68
CA LYS A 258 3.81 2.82 9.10
C LYS A 258 2.88 2.98 7.88
N THR A 259 1.58 2.85 8.06
CA THR A 259 0.63 2.80 6.93
C THR A 259 -0.61 3.66 7.17
N ASN A 260 -1.25 4.05 6.07
CA ASN A 260 -2.59 4.66 6.05
C ASN A 260 -3.70 3.61 5.90
N GLN A 261 -3.41 2.33 6.16
CA GLN A 261 -4.44 1.31 6.13
C GLN A 261 -5.38 1.53 7.32
N LEU A 262 -6.67 1.23 7.13
CA LEU A 262 -7.73 1.40 8.13
C LEU A 262 -7.93 2.84 8.63
N SER A 263 -7.44 3.85 7.89
CA SER A 263 -7.65 5.25 8.25
C SER A 263 -8.88 5.88 7.61
N ASP A 264 -9.49 5.19 6.64
CA ASP A 264 -10.60 5.69 5.83
C ASP A 264 -10.29 6.97 5.04
N ASP A 265 -9.00 7.31 4.84
CA ASP A 265 -8.57 8.55 4.15
C ASP A 265 -9.09 8.68 2.70
N HIS A 266 -9.47 7.56 2.07
CA HIS A 266 -10.04 7.54 0.74
C HIS A 266 -11.56 7.82 0.74
N LEU A 267 -12.24 7.69 1.89
CA LEU A 267 -13.67 7.89 2.01
C LEU A 267 -14.02 9.38 2.16
N GLY A 268 -15.16 9.74 1.58
CA GLY A 268 -15.75 11.05 1.74
C GLY A 268 -16.59 11.16 3.03
N VAL A 269 -17.56 12.06 3.00
CA VAL A 269 -18.49 12.27 4.12
C VAL A 269 -19.66 11.27 4.10
N VAL A 270 -20.24 11.02 5.27
CA VAL A 270 -21.45 10.21 5.40
C VAL A 270 -22.59 10.85 4.60
N SER A 271 -23.15 10.08 3.67
CA SER A 271 -24.25 10.51 2.80
C SER A 271 -25.57 9.92 3.30
N HIS A 272 -26.68 10.62 3.05
CA HIS A 272 -28.01 10.25 3.55
C HIS A 272 -29.06 10.28 2.45
N GLY A 273 -29.93 9.28 2.41
CA GLY A 273 -30.91 9.15 1.34
C GLY A 273 -32.01 8.14 1.63
N THR A 274 -32.95 8.04 0.71
CA THR A 274 -34.12 7.15 0.83
C THR A 274 -34.06 6.06 -0.20
N VAL A 275 -34.25 4.81 0.21
CA VAL A 275 -34.30 3.64 -0.67
C VAL A 275 -35.52 3.71 -1.59
N ILE A 276 -35.30 3.55 -2.90
CA ILE A 276 -36.36 3.64 -3.92
C ILE A 276 -36.52 2.35 -4.75
N SER A 277 -35.62 1.39 -4.62
CA SER A 277 -35.75 0.07 -5.24
C SER A 277 -35.61 -1.04 -4.19
N ARG A 278 -36.17 -2.21 -4.48
CA ARG A 278 -35.86 -3.40 -3.69
C ARG A 278 -34.40 -3.81 -3.92
N PRO A 279 -33.73 -4.42 -2.93
CA PRO A 279 -32.40 -4.99 -3.13
C PRO A 279 -32.42 -6.10 -4.18
N GLU A 280 -31.48 -6.04 -5.12
CA GLU A 280 -31.26 -7.06 -6.14
C GLU A 280 -29.95 -7.81 -5.87
N GLU A 281 -29.98 -9.13 -5.95
CA GLU A 281 -28.80 -9.97 -5.85
C GLU A 281 -28.25 -10.32 -7.24
N THR A 282 -26.95 -10.13 -7.45
CA THR A 282 -26.28 -10.48 -8.70
C THR A 282 -25.53 -11.81 -8.58
N LYS A 283 -25.05 -12.33 -9.72
CA LYS A 283 -24.17 -13.49 -9.76
C LYS A 283 -22.92 -13.22 -8.91
N GLY A 284 -22.71 -14.02 -7.87
CA GLY A 284 -21.63 -13.82 -6.88
C GLY A 284 -22.12 -13.34 -5.51
N ALA A 285 -23.44 -13.22 -5.31
CA ALA A 285 -24.03 -12.76 -4.05
C ALA A 285 -23.62 -11.33 -3.66
N HIS A 286 -23.32 -10.49 -4.65
CA HIS A 286 -23.30 -9.03 -4.45
C HIS A 286 -24.73 -8.51 -4.45
N SER A 287 -24.97 -7.41 -3.77
CA SER A 287 -26.29 -6.80 -3.69
C SER A 287 -26.23 -5.34 -4.07
N ASN A 288 -27.25 -4.88 -4.78
CA ASN A 288 -27.39 -3.49 -5.14
C ASN A 288 -28.82 -3.00 -4.92
N LEU A 289 -28.96 -1.69 -4.72
CA LEU A 289 -30.25 -1.00 -4.73
C LEU A 289 -30.05 0.45 -5.13
N SER A 290 -31.14 1.15 -5.43
CA SER A 290 -31.14 2.57 -5.70
C SER A 290 -31.66 3.38 -4.51
N VAL A 291 -31.05 4.54 -4.28
CA VAL A 291 -31.50 5.57 -3.34
C VAL A 291 -31.74 6.91 -4.04
N ILE A 292 -32.57 7.77 -3.46
CA ILE A 292 -32.57 9.20 -3.76
C ILE A 292 -31.65 9.92 -2.77
N PHE A 293 -30.66 10.62 -3.32
CA PHE A 293 -29.73 11.50 -2.62
C PHE A 293 -29.78 12.88 -3.28
N GLN A 294 -30.14 13.92 -2.54
CA GLN A 294 -30.20 15.30 -3.07
C GLN A 294 -30.98 15.43 -4.40
N GLY A 295 -32.09 14.69 -4.54
CA GLY A 295 -32.92 14.69 -5.75
C GLY A 295 -32.37 13.85 -6.91
N GLN A 296 -31.20 13.23 -6.77
CA GLN A 296 -30.60 12.35 -7.76
C GLN A 296 -30.74 10.88 -7.37
N ARG A 297 -30.92 10.02 -8.37
CA ARG A 297 -30.88 8.57 -8.19
C ARG A 297 -29.42 8.10 -8.15
N LEU A 298 -29.05 7.39 -7.10
CA LEU A 298 -27.75 6.73 -6.97
C LEU A 298 -27.94 5.23 -6.77
N ASN A 299 -26.98 4.43 -7.24
CA ASN A 299 -26.93 3.00 -6.98
C ASN A 299 -25.92 2.71 -5.87
N LEU A 300 -26.36 2.03 -4.82
CA LEU A 300 -25.50 1.50 -3.77
C LEU A 300 -25.20 0.04 -4.08
N VAL A 301 -23.94 -0.36 -3.99
CA VAL A 301 -23.46 -1.73 -4.25
C VAL A 301 -22.69 -2.22 -3.03
N ALA A 302 -23.09 -3.36 -2.49
CA ALA A 302 -22.38 -4.06 -1.44
C ALA A 302 -21.88 -5.43 -1.94
N PHE A 303 -20.56 -5.65 -1.88
CA PHE A 303 -19.94 -6.90 -2.29
C PHE A 303 -20.17 -8.04 -1.29
N CYS A 304 -19.99 -9.28 -1.72
CA CYS A 304 -20.26 -10.46 -0.88
C CYS A 304 -19.33 -10.48 0.34
N GLU A 305 -18.08 -10.11 0.07
CA GLU A 305 -16.97 -9.93 0.99
C GLU A 305 -17.26 -8.86 2.07
N GLY A 306 -18.15 -7.91 1.79
CA GLY A 306 -18.61 -6.89 2.73
C GLY A 306 -19.47 -7.43 3.88
N GLY A 307 -19.85 -8.73 3.85
CA GLY A 307 -20.39 -9.46 4.97
C GLY A 307 -21.60 -8.78 5.63
N PRO A 308 -21.47 -8.21 6.85
CA PRO A 308 -22.56 -7.49 7.53
C PRO A 308 -23.20 -6.38 6.69
N VAL A 309 -22.41 -5.62 5.93
CA VAL A 309 -22.90 -4.49 5.11
C VAL A 309 -23.85 -5.00 4.03
N ASN A 310 -23.44 -6.04 3.30
CA ASN A 310 -24.26 -6.70 2.29
C ASN A 310 -25.54 -7.32 2.92
N ARG A 311 -25.41 -8.00 4.07
CA ARG A 311 -26.58 -8.55 4.78
C ARG A 311 -27.57 -7.48 5.22
N LEU A 312 -27.09 -6.31 5.64
CA LEU A 312 -27.94 -5.18 5.99
C LEU A 312 -28.63 -4.63 4.75
N LEU A 313 -27.88 -4.40 3.66
CA LEU A 313 -28.42 -3.85 2.42
C LEU A 313 -29.56 -4.70 1.86
N ARG A 314 -29.45 -6.03 1.92
CA ARG A 314 -30.50 -6.98 1.48
C ARG A 314 -31.81 -6.92 2.26
N ARG A 315 -31.80 -6.34 3.46
CA ARG A 315 -32.99 -6.23 4.32
C ARG A 315 -33.74 -4.92 4.14
N LEU A 316 -33.14 -3.97 3.43
CA LEU A 316 -33.73 -2.65 3.21
C LEU A 316 -34.98 -2.73 2.34
N GLN A 317 -35.93 -1.84 2.64
CA GLN A 317 -37.20 -1.70 1.95
C GLN A 317 -37.34 -0.30 1.34
N ILE A 318 -38.20 -0.19 0.33
CA ILE A 318 -38.53 1.10 -0.28
C ILE A 318 -39.11 2.01 0.81
N GLY A 319 -38.56 3.22 0.91
CA GLY A 319 -38.92 4.21 1.94
C GLY A 319 -37.97 4.26 3.14
N ASP A 320 -37.08 3.27 3.31
CA ASP A 320 -36.08 3.30 4.36
C ASP A 320 -35.13 4.49 4.16
N ARG A 321 -34.87 5.21 5.26
CA ARG A 321 -33.85 6.26 5.32
C ARG A 321 -32.54 5.65 5.78
N VAL A 322 -31.50 5.79 4.96
CA VAL A 322 -30.20 5.18 5.21
C VAL A 322 -29.10 6.23 5.20
N ALA A 323 -28.08 5.98 6.01
CA ALA A 323 -26.81 6.67 5.97
C ALA A 323 -25.76 5.70 5.44
N TRP A 324 -24.87 6.15 4.56
CA TRP A 324 -23.80 5.32 4.02
C TRP A 324 -22.48 6.07 3.88
N LEU A 325 -21.41 5.29 3.91
CA LEU A 325 -20.09 5.65 3.40
C LEU A 325 -19.77 4.71 2.25
N GLY A 326 -19.01 5.22 1.28
CA GLY A 326 -18.62 4.43 0.13
C GLY A 326 -17.88 5.27 -0.89
N LEU A 327 -17.32 4.60 -1.88
CA LEU A 327 -16.60 5.25 -2.96
C LEU A 327 -17.43 5.26 -4.24
N ILE A 328 -17.45 6.41 -4.92
CA ILE A 328 -18.04 6.51 -6.26
C ILE A 328 -17.09 5.83 -7.24
N ALA A 329 -17.52 4.70 -7.78
CA ALA A 329 -16.83 3.97 -8.82
C ALA A 329 -16.93 4.69 -10.18
N PRO A 330 -16.04 4.36 -11.15
CA PRO A 330 -16.06 5.00 -12.47
C PRO A 330 -17.38 4.83 -13.26
N ASP A 331 -18.20 3.84 -12.91
CA ASP A 331 -19.53 3.63 -13.49
C ASP A 331 -20.64 4.46 -12.80
N GLY A 332 -20.27 5.27 -11.80
CA GLY A 332 -21.18 6.13 -11.04
C GLY A 332 -21.88 5.44 -9.87
N ALA A 333 -21.68 4.14 -9.65
CA ALA A 333 -22.20 3.43 -8.49
C ALA A 333 -21.39 3.77 -7.24
N VAL A 334 -22.04 3.72 -6.07
CA VAL A 334 -21.36 3.83 -4.78
C VAL A 334 -21.06 2.44 -4.27
N HIS A 335 -19.78 2.11 -4.17
CA HIS A 335 -19.30 0.88 -3.54
C HIS A 335 -19.22 1.09 -2.02
N LEU A 336 -20.06 0.37 -1.28
CA LEU A 336 -20.18 0.42 0.18
C LEU A 336 -19.10 -0.37 0.90
#